data_AF-A0A959KT80-F1
#
_entry.id   AF-A0A959KT80-F1
#
_cell.length_a   1.000
_cell.length_b   1.000
_cell.length_c   1.000
_cell.angle_alpha   90.00
_cell.angle_beta   90.00
_cell.angle_gamma   90.00
#
_symmetry.space_group_name_H-M   'P 1'
#
loop_
_entity.id
_entity.type
_entity.pdbx_description
1 polymer ?
#
loop_
_entity_poly.entity_id
_entity_poly.type
_entity_poly.pdbx_seq_one_letter_code
_entity_poly.pdbx_strand_id
1 'polypeptide(L)'
;RIPALDQTEERPLFAPVLFPVLYNMVAPDGNYDQAFIEAAEYDDGFAKIVHASQPCSQNLLAEEEDGAPPQHDLGIRLGWDDEQVLIWQNRQLKEQEEQPGSGKKLDAPMGVFGYRVDARLHDDAGTAPWTSLVRVQSKKSLTVGSVDVTDGQYEGELQVEVHPMQLDGDPATHQFWLPMYFGSWNGKSMVLPDEDAVRIFQLDLADSQQIALGRIYNALGIEAGLIDETDPNDREPLQYGKTYDFRVRLVDPTGGGPEEANDPVHEAEAPVTTFTFKRYVKPEPVRMEGLLDFLSQQATPEGEETAPEIVFFPGSPANTLTLRRPLLGYPNVVYTGKYDDPIPLLQAASDAAQAIAQANLAKAPGEPYEPGHNHFGIADPDVTQVQITVEVRTLKLDNLSSVRGDEPYLHFYTTTRDFPAGMAQIDDPLDLALEFRDAPVLKFGDQTDLGNWIDEATELNSGSLKLPTARDIRLTIRALAPADNTYFGGTDTHEGRTIQIKVRQESSDERELLKELSPSREVRGIYLQPDPPQPNDRRFQTLLFKRGSATTPALIQRLAAQLEVEHKGLTLVGEKGQRVVFGCSRRIR
;
A
#
# COMPACT_ATOMS: atom_id res chain seq x y z
N ARG A 1 43.00 -23.05 -15.97
CA ARG A 1 44.11 -22.41 -16.75
C ARG A 1 43.53 -21.12 -17.29
N ILE A 2 44.03 -19.95 -16.90
CA ILE A 2 43.65 -18.69 -17.55
C ILE A 2 44.02 -18.84 -19.04
N PRO A 3 43.11 -18.57 -19.99
CA PRO A 3 43.39 -18.64 -21.42
C PRO A 3 44.62 -17.78 -21.77
N ALA A 4 45.35 -18.15 -22.83
CA ALA A 4 46.50 -17.36 -23.26
C ALA A 4 46.06 -15.93 -23.59
N LEU A 5 46.74 -14.95 -23.00
CA LEU A 5 46.49 -13.54 -23.26
C LEU A 5 47.04 -13.16 -24.63
N ASP A 6 46.20 -12.55 -25.47
CA ASP A 6 46.68 -11.83 -26.63
C ASP A 6 47.31 -10.51 -26.14
N GLN A 7 48.54 -10.23 -26.58
CA GLN A 7 49.23 -8.98 -26.21
C GLN A 7 48.62 -7.75 -26.89
N THR A 8 47.72 -7.94 -27.85
CA THR A 8 47.09 -6.88 -28.65
C THR A 8 45.65 -6.57 -28.26
N GLU A 9 45.01 -7.43 -27.47
CA GLU A 9 43.63 -7.23 -26.99
C GLU A 9 43.61 -7.00 -25.48
N GLU A 10 43.03 -5.87 -25.07
CA GLU A 10 42.78 -5.58 -23.67
C GLU A 10 41.59 -6.42 -23.20
N ARG A 11 41.77 -7.21 -22.14
CA ARG A 11 40.71 -7.99 -21.51
C ARG A 11 40.74 -7.85 -20.00
N PRO A 12 39.58 -7.80 -19.34
CA PRO A 12 39.53 -7.93 -17.90
C PRO A 12 40.11 -9.29 -17.50
N LEU A 13 40.85 -9.28 -16.40
CA LEU A 13 41.46 -10.46 -15.80
C LEU A 13 41.07 -10.50 -14.34
N PHE A 14 40.32 -11.53 -13.97
CA PHE A 14 39.86 -11.74 -12.62
C PHE A 14 40.24 -13.15 -12.14
N ALA A 15 40.58 -13.26 -10.87
CA ALA A 15 40.91 -14.53 -10.24
C ALA A 15 39.82 -14.90 -9.23
N PRO A 16 38.72 -15.57 -9.67
CA PRO A 16 37.60 -15.91 -8.80
C PRO A 16 37.96 -16.99 -7.76
N VAL A 17 38.98 -17.81 -8.06
CA VAL A 17 39.53 -18.84 -7.18
C VAL A 17 41.05 -18.73 -7.19
N LEU A 18 41.65 -18.79 -6.01
CA LEU A 18 43.10 -18.76 -5.84
C LEU A 18 43.65 -20.19 -5.78
N PHE A 19 44.84 -20.41 -6.34
CA PHE A 19 45.51 -21.71 -6.33
C PHE A 19 46.88 -21.61 -5.64
N PRO A 20 47.35 -22.67 -4.98
CA PRO A 20 48.64 -22.68 -4.32
C PRO A 20 49.78 -22.59 -5.34
N VAL A 21 50.75 -21.73 -5.05
CA VAL A 21 51.95 -21.59 -5.86
C VAL A 21 52.93 -22.72 -5.49
N LEU A 22 53.11 -23.66 -6.41
CA LEU A 22 54.04 -24.79 -6.20
C LEU A 22 55.42 -24.45 -6.74
N TYR A 23 56.39 -24.23 -5.83
CA TYR A 23 57.80 -24.15 -6.17
C TYR A 23 58.57 -25.28 -5.48
N ASN A 24 59.05 -26.26 -6.25
CA ASN A 24 59.74 -27.47 -5.75
C ASN A 24 58.95 -28.28 -4.71
N MET A 25 57.61 -28.20 -4.71
CA MET A 25 56.75 -28.97 -3.81
C MET A 25 55.91 -29.99 -4.57
N VAL A 26 55.44 -31.01 -3.85
CA VAL A 26 54.43 -31.96 -4.33
C VAL A 26 53.10 -31.22 -4.46
N ALA A 27 52.31 -31.53 -5.49
CA ALA A 27 50.98 -30.97 -5.65
C ALA A 27 50.12 -31.24 -4.40
N PRO A 28 49.26 -30.31 -3.96
CA PRO A 28 48.41 -30.51 -2.81
C PRO A 28 47.37 -31.60 -3.13
N ASP A 29 47.02 -32.39 -2.12
CA ASP A 29 45.98 -33.42 -2.23
C ASP A 29 44.59 -32.77 -2.40
N GLY A 30 43.79 -33.28 -3.34
CA GLY A 30 42.39 -32.88 -3.55
C GLY A 30 41.98 -32.84 -5.03
N ASN A 31 40.67 -32.82 -5.29
CA ASN A 31 40.11 -32.65 -6.63
C ASN A 31 39.92 -31.16 -6.96
N TYR A 32 40.61 -30.69 -8.00
CA TYR A 32 40.61 -29.30 -8.45
C TYR A 32 39.80 -29.08 -9.73
N ASP A 33 39.17 -30.12 -10.31
CA ASP A 33 38.54 -30.03 -11.62
C ASP A 33 37.43 -28.97 -11.66
N GLN A 34 36.55 -28.96 -10.65
CA GLN A 34 35.49 -27.95 -10.54
C GLN A 34 36.05 -26.55 -10.31
N ALA A 35 37.08 -26.42 -9.46
CA ALA A 35 37.75 -25.13 -9.24
C ALA A 35 38.40 -24.57 -10.51
N PHE A 36 38.90 -25.44 -11.41
CA PHE A 36 39.44 -25.01 -12.70
C PHE A 36 38.37 -24.57 -13.69
N ILE A 37 37.19 -25.19 -13.67
CA ILE A 37 36.04 -24.78 -14.50
C ILE A 37 35.57 -23.40 -14.05
N GLU A 38 35.31 -23.22 -12.75
CA GLU A 38 34.90 -21.93 -12.19
C GLU A 38 35.93 -20.83 -12.45
N ALA A 39 37.22 -21.14 -12.30
CA ALA A 39 38.29 -20.20 -12.59
C ALA A 39 38.41 -19.83 -14.07
N ALA A 40 37.83 -20.61 -14.99
CA ALA A 40 37.77 -20.27 -16.41
C ALA A 40 36.49 -19.50 -16.74
N GLU A 41 35.36 -19.86 -16.13
CA GLU A 41 34.06 -19.21 -16.37
C GLU A 41 34.01 -17.78 -15.81
N TYR A 42 34.60 -17.55 -14.64
CA TYR A 42 34.56 -16.27 -13.94
C TYR A 42 35.83 -15.42 -14.10
N ASP A 43 36.71 -15.74 -15.06
CA ASP A 43 37.97 -15.00 -15.25
C ASP A 43 37.79 -13.59 -15.86
N ASP A 44 36.57 -13.25 -16.28
CA ASP A 44 36.14 -11.92 -16.71
C ASP A 44 35.65 -11.05 -15.54
N GLY A 45 35.36 -11.65 -14.38
CA GLY A 45 34.93 -10.96 -13.17
C GLY A 45 33.48 -10.47 -13.21
N PHE A 46 32.59 -11.10 -13.99
CA PHE A 46 31.16 -10.78 -14.00
C PHE A 46 30.31 -11.92 -13.44
N ALA A 47 29.22 -11.56 -12.76
CA ALA A 47 28.19 -12.52 -12.37
C ALA A 47 27.51 -13.13 -13.60
N LYS A 48 27.10 -14.39 -13.53
CA LYS A 48 26.53 -15.13 -14.67
C LYS A 48 25.01 -15.11 -14.69
N ILE A 49 24.40 -14.99 -13.51
CA ILE A 49 22.97 -14.87 -13.30
C ILE A 49 22.74 -13.71 -12.34
N VAL A 50 22.04 -12.68 -12.79
CA VAL A 50 21.53 -11.60 -11.95
C VAL A 50 20.00 -11.67 -11.98
N HIS A 51 19.36 -11.42 -10.85
CA HIS A 51 17.91 -11.36 -10.77
C HIS A 51 17.48 -10.21 -9.86
N ALA A 52 16.28 -9.70 -10.13
CA ALA A 52 15.73 -8.55 -9.43
C ALA A 52 14.27 -8.80 -9.04
N SER A 53 13.84 -8.25 -7.91
CA SER A 53 12.43 -8.20 -7.54
C SER A 53 12.07 -6.92 -6.80
N GLN A 54 10.79 -6.63 -6.71
CA GLN A 54 10.24 -5.57 -5.89
C GLN A 54 9.20 -6.17 -4.94
N PRO A 55 9.17 -5.80 -3.65
CA PRO A 55 8.12 -6.23 -2.74
C PRO A 55 6.73 -5.79 -3.23
N CYS A 56 5.82 -6.75 -3.42
CA CYS A 56 4.44 -6.52 -3.82
C CYS A 56 3.44 -6.68 -2.65
N SER A 57 3.93 -7.08 -1.46
CA SER A 57 3.14 -7.33 -0.25
C SER A 57 3.83 -6.79 1.00
N GLN A 58 3.07 -6.61 2.09
CA GLN A 58 3.59 -6.42 3.45
C GLN A 58 4.43 -7.61 3.90
N ASN A 59 4.12 -8.82 3.44
CA ASN A 59 5.01 -9.95 3.60
C ASN A 59 6.12 -9.84 2.57
N LEU A 60 7.32 -9.41 3.00
CA LEU A 60 8.47 -9.24 2.11
C LEU A 60 8.92 -10.55 1.45
N LEU A 61 8.52 -11.71 1.96
CA LEU A 61 8.83 -13.01 1.37
C LEU A 61 7.80 -13.44 0.31
N ALA A 62 6.66 -12.77 0.22
CA ALA A 62 5.68 -13.03 -0.83
C ALA A 62 6.16 -12.40 -2.14
N GLU A 63 6.20 -13.21 -3.20
CA GLU A 63 6.57 -12.79 -4.55
C GLU A 63 5.33 -12.42 -5.39
N GLU A 64 4.15 -12.79 -4.92
CA GLU A 64 2.85 -12.52 -5.54
C GLU A 64 1.96 -11.68 -4.62
N GLU A 65 0.99 -10.99 -5.21
CA GLU A 65 0.02 -10.19 -4.47
C GLU A 65 -0.87 -11.08 -3.61
N ASP A 66 -0.82 -10.86 -2.29
CA ASP A 66 -1.63 -11.60 -1.30
C ASP A 66 -2.82 -10.78 -0.77
N GLY A 67 -3.10 -9.63 -1.40
CA GLY A 67 -4.12 -8.68 -0.99
C GLY A 67 -3.71 -7.74 0.15
N ALA A 68 -2.49 -7.89 0.70
CA ALA A 68 -1.92 -6.99 1.70
C ALA A 68 -0.82 -6.11 1.07
N PRO A 69 -1.17 -4.99 0.41
CA PRO A 69 -0.19 -4.16 -0.30
C PRO A 69 0.83 -3.53 0.67
N PRO A 70 2.07 -3.30 0.20
CA PRO A 70 3.12 -2.70 1.02
C PRO A 70 2.73 -1.30 1.50
N GLN A 71 3.15 -0.94 2.71
CA GLN A 71 2.90 0.38 3.29
C GLN A 71 3.91 1.43 2.78
N HIS A 72 5.15 1.01 2.58
CA HIS A 72 6.23 1.80 2.02
C HIS A 72 7.00 0.95 1.01
N ASP A 73 7.61 1.62 0.03
CA ASP A 73 8.43 0.96 -0.97
C ASP A 73 9.87 0.81 -0.45
N LEU A 74 10.50 -0.33 -0.76
CA LEU A 74 11.88 -0.65 -0.38
C LEU A 74 12.84 -0.59 -1.58
N GLY A 75 12.36 -0.15 -2.75
CA GLY A 75 13.12 -0.15 -3.98
C GLY A 75 13.23 -1.54 -4.61
N ILE A 76 14.29 -1.72 -5.40
CA ILE A 76 14.55 -2.96 -6.15
C ILE A 76 15.52 -3.82 -5.35
N ARG A 77 15.14 -5.05 -5.06
CA ARG A 77 15.99 -6.07 -4.45
C ARG A 77 16.75 -6.81 -5.54
N LEU A 78 18.03 -7.08 -5.30
CA LEU A 78 18.95 -7.67 -6.25
C LEU A 78 19.61 -8.90 -5.63
N GLY A 79 19.69 -9.97 -6.41
CA GLY A 79 20.46 -11.18 -6.11
C GLY A 79 21.25 -11.60 -7.34
N TRP A 80 22.31 -12.37 -7.13
CA TRP A 80 23.18 -12.82 -8.20
C TRP A 80 23.87 -14.13 -7.83
N ASP A 81 24.00 -15.07 -8.77
CA ASP A 81 24.82 -16.27 -8.62
C ASP A 81 24.64 -16.99 -7.27
N ASP A 82 23.40 -17.10 -6.77
CA ASP A 82 23.08 -17.57 -5.42
C ASP A 82 23.62 -18.97 -5.13
N GLU A 83 23.49 -19.89 -6.08
CA GLU A 83 24.08 -21.22 -6.02
C GLU A 83 25.62 -21.18 -6.00
N GLN A 84 26.24 -20.35 -6.85
CA GLN A 84 27.69 -20.28 -6.95
C GLN A 84 28.32 -19.62 -5.70
N VAL A 85 27.71 -18.57 -5.16
CA VAL A 85 28.11 -17.96 -3.89
C VAL A 85 28.00 -18.97 -2.76
N LEU A 86 26.93 -19.77 -2.73
CA LEU A 86 26.77 -20.85 -1.76
C LEU A 86 27.86 -21.91 -1.90
N ILE A 87 28.21 -22.31 -3.13
CA ILE A 87 29.30 -23.25 -3.41
C ILE A 87 30.65 -22.69 -2.91
N TRP A 88 30.96 -21.44 -3.23
CA TRP A 88 32.21 -20.79 -2.83
C TRP A 88 32.34 -20.68 -1.30
N GLN A 89 31.29 -20.24 -0.61
CA GLN A 89 31.28 -20.14 0.86
C GLN A 89 31.41 -21.52 1.51
N ASN A 90 30.66 -22.52 1.02
CA ASN A 90 30.75 -23.89 1.54
C ASN A 90 32.14 -24.50 1.35
N ARG A 91 32.82 -24.21 0.22
CA ARG A 91 34.19 -24.68 -0.01
C ARG A 91 35.17 -24.17 1.04
N GLN A 92 34.98 -22.96 1.56
CA GLN A 92 35.83 -22.42 2.61
C GLN A 92 35.61 -23.11 3.97
N LEU A 93 34.48 -23.79 4.16
CA LEU A 93 34.09 -24.39 5.43
C LEU A 93 34.20 -25.92 5.45
N LYS A 94 33.85 -26.59 4.35
CA LYS A 94 33.76 -28.04 4.26
C LYS A 94 35.12 -28.73 4.17
N GLU A 95 35.20 -29.92 4.76
CA GLU A 95 36.31 -30.85 4.55
C GLU A 95 36.25 -31.45 3.14
N GLN A 96 37.38 -31.96 2.66
CA GLN A 96 37.46 -32.66 1.38
C GLN A 96 36.56 -33.91 1.40
N GLU A 97 35.63 -34.01 0.43
CA GLU A 97 34.69 -35.13 0.32
C GLU A 97 35.39 -36.48 0.12
N GLU A 98 36.56 -36.47 -0.53
CA GLU A 98 37.37 -37.67 -0.79
C GLU A 98 38.11 -38.19 0.46
N GLN A 99 38.25 -37.35 1.50
CA GLN A 99 38.93 -37.67 2.75
C GLN A 99 38.10 -37.24 3.97
N PRO A 100 36.91 -37.83 4.18
CA PRO A 100 36.01 -37.43 5.25
C PRO A 100 36.63 -37.69 6.64
N GLY A 101 36.57 -36.69 7.53
CA GLY A 101 37.12 -36.77 8.89
C GLY A 101 38.61 -36.44 8.99
N SER A 102 39.24 -36.02 7.88
CA SER A 102 40.64 -35.59 7.86
C SER A 102 40.84 -34.17 8.44
N GLY A 103 39.77 -33.37 8.53
CA GLY A 103 39.88 -31.95 8.89
C GLY A 103 40.55 -31.09 7.81
N LYS A 104 40.94 -31.68 6.68
CA LYS A 104 41.61 -30.97 5.58
C LYS A 104 40.59 -30.37 4.64
N LYS A 105 40.84 -29.13 4.22
CA LYS A 105 40.06 -28.41 3.23
C LYS A 105 40.75 -28.48 1.87
N LEU A 106 40.01 -28.26 0.79
CA LEU A 106 40.63 -28.04 -0.51
C LEU A 106 41.41 -26.73 -0.48
N ASP A 107 42.69 -26.76 -0.86
CA ASP A 107 43.53 -25.56 -0.90
C ASP A 107 43.22 -24.76 -2.18
N ALA A 108 42.02 -24.15 -2.18
CA ALA A 108 41.49 -23.30 -3.25
C ALA A 108 40.62 -22.18 -2.64
N PRO A 109 41.25 -21.17 -2.00
CA PRO A 109 40.50 -20.10 -1.37
C PRO A 109 39.72 -19.27 -2.40
N MET A 110 38.58 -18.74 -1.96
CA MET A 110 37.74 -17.85 -2.77
C MET A 110 38.51 -16.56 -3.05
N GLY A 111 38.57 -16.17 -4.31
CA GLY A 111 39.19 -14.91 -4.75
C GLY A 111 38.18 -13.76 -4.87
N VAL A 112 36.88 -14.03 -4.73
CA VAL A 112 35.84 -12.99 -4.63
C VAL A 112 35.74 -12.51 -3.18
N PHE A 113 35.83 -11.21 -2.97
CA PHE A 113 35.71 -10.55 -1.67
C PHE A 113 34.45 -9.69 -1.55
N GLY A 114 33.99 -9.12 -2.66
CA GLY A 114 32.79 -8.31 -2.71
C GLY A 114 32.24 -8.14 -4.12
N TYR A 115 31.21 -7.32 -4.24
CA TYR A 115 30.46 -7.11 -5.47
C TYR A 115 30.21 -5.62 -5.71
N ARG A 116 30.29 -5.21 -6.98
CA ARG A 116 29.88 -3.90 -7.46
C ARG A 116 28.64 -4.06 -8.30
N VAL A 117 27.61 -3.30 -7.99
CA VAL A 117 26.32 -3.36 -8.68
C VAL A 117 26.24 -2.15 -9.60
N ASP A 118 25.99 -2.39 -10.87
CA ASP A 118 25.76 -1.32 -11.84
C ASP A 118 24.30 -1.31 -12.29
N ALA A 119 23.77 -0.13 -12.55
CA ALA A 119 22.44 0.07 -13.11
C ALA A 119 22.49 1.02 -14.32
N ARG A 120 21.55 0.83 -15.24
CA ARG A 120 21.25 1.80 -16.31
C ARG A 120 19.76 1.80 -16.61
N LEU A 121 19.28 2.87 -17.24
CA LEU A 121 17.95 2.86 -17.84
C LEU A 121 17.94 1.84 -18.98
N HIS A 122 16.89 1.01 -19.03
CA HIS A 122 16.73 0.05 -20.10
C HIS A 122 16.47 0.76 -21.42
N ASP A 123 17.27 0.44 -22.43
CA ASP A 123 17.06 0.84 -23.82
C ASP A 123 17.23 -0.37 -24.75
N ASP A 124 16.32 -0.54 -25.72
CA ASP A 124 16.36 -1.68 -26.65
C ASP A 124 17.68 -1.77 -27.44
N ALA A 125 18.38 -0.64 -27.56
CA ALA A 125 19.68 -0.54 -28.23
C ALA A 125 20.87 -0.90 -27.33
N GLY A 126 20.68 -0.98 -26.00
CA GLY A 126 21.73 -1.25 -25.02
C GLY A 126 22.81 -0.18 -24.95
N THR A 127 22.51 1.05 -25.36
CA THR A 127 23.45 2.18 -25.49
C THR A 127 23.52 3.06 -24.25
N ALA A 128 22.57 2.93 -23.32
CA ALA A 128 22.61 3.67 -22.07
C ALA A 128 23.87 3.31 -21.25
N PRO A 129 24.62 4.30 -20.73
CA PRO A 129 25.84 4.04 -19.98
C PRO A 129 25.52 3.40 -18.62
N TRP A 130 26.37 2.48 -18.18
CA TRP A 130 26.30 1.88 -16.85
C TRP A 130 26.62 2.89 -15.75
N THR A 131 26.01 2.70 -14.59
CA THR A 131 26.25 3.49 -13.37
C THR A 131 26.54 2.58 -12.22
N SER A 132 27.74 2.66 -11.68
CA SER A 132 28.04 1.98 -10.43
C SER A 132 27.23 2.57 -9.28
N LEU A 133 26.43 1.72 -8.64
CA LEU A 133 25.62 2.05 -7.46
C LEU A 133 26.44 2.15 -6.16
N VAL A 134 27.75 1.88 -6.26
CA VAL A 134 28.69 1.79 -5.14
C VAL A 134 29.90 2.73 -5.30
N ARG A 135 29.85 3.63 -6.28
CA ARG A 135 30.90 4.63 -6.53
C ARG A 135 30.86 5.74 -5.50
N VAL A 136 32.03 6.09 -4.98
CA VAL A 136 32.20 7.08 -3.92
C VAL A 136 33.40 7.99 -4.15
N GLN A 137 33.33 9.18 -3.57
CA GLN A 137 34.44 10.11 -3.42
C GLN A 137 34.68 10.40 -1.95
N SER A 138 35.93 10.40 -1.49
CA SER A 138 36.23 10.85 -0.14
C SER A 138 36.05 12.36 -0.02
N LYS A 139 35.41 12.82 1.07
CA LYS A 139 35.21 14.27 1.32
C LYS A 139 36.54 14.99 1.52
N LYS A 140 37.55 14.29 2.00
CA LYS A 140 38.93 14.77 2.27
C LYS A 140 39.94 13.69 1.90
N SER A 141 41.22 14.05 1.83
CA SER A 141 42.28 13.07 1.65
C SER A 141 42.26 12.00 2.73
N LEU A 142 42.47 10.75 2.32
CA LEU A 142 42.60 9.63 3.24
C LEU A 142 44.03 9.59 3.76
N THR A 143 44.18 9.70 5.08
CA THR A 143 45.50 9.71 5.73
C THR A 143 45.68 8.50 6.63
N VAL A 144 46.89 7.92 6.59
CA VAL A 144 47.35 6.95 7.59
C VAL A 144 48.43 7.65 8.42
N GLY A 145 48.02 8.14 9.59
CA GLY A 145 48.87 9.02 10.40
C GLY A 145 49.08 10.37 9.71
N SER A 146 50.34 10.73 9.45
CA SER A 146 50.71 11.96 8.73
C SER A 146 50.90 11.76 7.22
N VAL A 147 50.72 10.53 6.72
CA VAL A 147 50.92 10.19 5.32
C VAL A 147 49.57 10.27 4.62
N ASP A 148 49.47 11.13 3.61
CA ASP A 148 48.37 11.12 2.64
C ASP A 148 48.55 9.92 1.72
N VAL A 149 47.53 9.06 1.66
CA VAL A 149 47.54 7.81 0.87
C VAL A 149 46.94 8.04 -0.52
N THR A 150 46.21 9.14 -0.71
CA THR A 150 45.38 9.37 -1.90
C THR A 150 45.78 10.60 -2.71
N ASP A 151 46.76 11.39 -2.21
CA ASP A 151 47.24 12.63 -2.85
C ASP A 151 46.10 13.56 -3.26
N GLY A 152 45.14 13.75 -2.34
CA GLY A 152 43.86 14.41 -2.61
C GLY A 152 42.67 13.51 -2.28
N GLN A 153 41.51 13.79 -2.89
CA GLN A 153 40.30 12.99 -2.67
C GLN A 153 40.43 11.64 -3.38
N TYR A 154 40.13 10.56 -2.65
CA TYR A 154 39.94 9.25 -3.23
C TYR A 154 38.67 9.24 -4.06
N GLU A 155 38.75 8.70 -5.26
CA GLU A 155 37.58 8.34 -6.07
C GLU A 155 37.71 6.86 -6.44
N GLY A 156 36.64 6.11 -6.22
CA GLY A 156 36.60 4.69 -6.53
C GLY A 156 35.28 4.07 -6.13
N GLU A 157 35.30 2.75 -5.97
CA GLU A 157 34.10 1.96 -5.72
C GLU A 157 34.27 1.19 -4.42
N LEU A 158 33.27 1.27 -3.54
CA LEU A 158 33.17 0.34 -2.42
C LEU A 158 32.49 -0.96 -2.90
N GLN A 159 32.22 -1.87 -1.97
CA GLN A 159 31.71 -3.19 -2.29
C GLN A 159 30.51 -3.55 -1.43
N VAL A 160 29.58 -4.30 -2.02
CA VAL A 160 28.54 -5.03 -1.31
C VAL A 160 29.10 -6.39 -0.95
N GLU A 161 28.89 -6.82 0.29
CA GLU A 161 29.33 -8.14 0.76
C GLU A 161 28.12 -9.03 1.02
N VAL A 162 28.25 -10.31 0.65
CA VAL A 162 27.20 -11.31 0.86
C VAL A 162 27.57 -12.13 2.08
N HIS A 163 26.76 -12.03 3.13
CA HIS A 163 26.97 -12.78 4.37
C HIS A 163 25.84 -13.77 4.64
N PRO A 164 26.17 -14.99 5.07
CA PRO A 164 25.18 -15.92 5.57
C PRO A 164 24.52 -15.43 6.87
N MET A 165 23.24 -15.74 7.04
CA MET A 165 22.39 -15.31 8.16
C MET A 165 21.82 -16.52 8.91
N GLN A 166 21.47 -16.34 10.18
CA GLN A 166 20.69 -17.32 10.95
C GLN A 166 19.25 -16.83 11.06
N LEU A 167 18.28 -17.65 10.62
CA LEU A 167 16.88 -17.22 10.48
C LEU A 167 16.23 -16.75 11.80
N ASP A 168 16.69 -17.27 12.95
CA ASP A 168 16.17 -16.93 14.28
C ASP A 168 17.27 -16.44 15.25
N GLY A 169 18.50 -16.25 14.76
CA GLY A 169 19.66 -15.96 15.60
C GLY A 169 19.96 -17.03 16.66
N ASP A 170 19.42 -18.25 16.52
CA ASP A 170 19.68 -19.37 17.43
C ASP A 170 21.04 -20.01 17.11
N PRO A 171 22.07 -19.78 17.96
CA PRO A 171 23.39 -20.35 17.72
C PRO A 171 23.42 -21.87 17.86
N ALA A 172 22.40 -22.50 18.46
CA ALA A 172 22.38 -23.94 18.72
C ALA A 172 22.07 -24.78 17.48
N THR A 173 21.39 -24.22 16.49
CA THR A 173 21.07 -24.95 15.24
C THR A 173 22.29 -25.12 14.33
N HIS A 174 23.31 -24.26 14.48
CA HIS A 174 24.51 -24.21 13.63
C HIS A 174 24.21 -24.15 12.11
N GLN A 175 22.99 -23.72 11.74
CA GLN A 175 22.57 -23.61 10.35
C GLN A 175 22.64 -22.15 9.91
N PHE A 176 23.20 -21.96 8.73
CA PHE A 176 23.36 -20.67 8.09
C PHE A 176 22.68 -20.71 6.73
N TRP A 177 21.96 -19.66 6.41
CA TRP A 177 21.19 -19.52 5.17
C TRP A 177 21.67 -18.27 4.44
N LEU A 178 21.77 -18.37 3.12
CA LEU A 178 21.91 -17.18 2.30
C LEU A 178 20.53 -16.52 2.14
N PRO A 179 20.46 -15.18 2.20
CA PRO A 179 19.22 -14.48 1.89
C PRO A 179 18.89 -14.65 0.40
N MET A 180 17.60 -14.62 0.04
CA MET A 180 17.17 -14.72 -1.37
C MET A 180 17.67 -13.55 -2.21
N TYR A 181 17.80 -12.36 -1.61
CA TYR A 181 18.34 -11.16 -2.24
C TYR A 181 19.52 -10.66 -1.40
N PHE A 182 20.57 -10.21 -2.08
CA PHE A 182 21.84 -9.83 -1.47
C PHE A 182 21.96 -8.34 -1.18
N GLY A 183 21.18 -7.52 -1.89
CA GLY A 183 21.11 -6.08 -1.64
C GLY A 183 19.78 -5.48 -2.13
N SER A 184 19.55 -4.22 -1.76
CA SER A 184 18.42 -3.42 -2.23
C SER A 184 18.89 -2.06 -2.70
N TRP A 185 18.38 -1.61 -3.84
CA TRP A 185 18.61 -0.28 -4.36
C TRP A 185 17.33 0.56 -4.23
N ASN A 186 17.42 1.60 -3.40
CA ASN A 186 16.33 2.54 -3.11
C ASN A 186 16.47 3.87 -3.88
N GLY A 187 17.24 3.89 -4.97
CA GLY A 187 17.53 5.11 -5.73
C GLY A 187 18.68 5.96 -5.18
N LYS A 188 19.33 5.53 -4.10
CA LYS A 188 20.54 6.14 -3.51
C LYS A 188 21.71 5.17 -3.57
N SER A 189 22.87 5.54 -3.03
CA SER A 189 24.03 4.65 -3.00
C SER A 189 23.74 3.38 -2.18
N MET A 190 24.18 2.21 -2.67
CA MET A 190 23.99 0.95 -1.94
C MET A 190 24.97 0.75 -0.77
N VAL A 191 26.00 1.59 -0.66
CA VAL A 191 27.10 1.45 0.31
C VAL A 191 27.18 2.61 1.30
N LEU A 192 26.42 3.69 1.07
CA LEU A 192 26.35 4.85 1.96
C LEU A 192 24.98 4.94 2.62
N PRO A 193 24.91 5.47 3.86
CA PRO A 193 23.64 5.73 4.51
C PRO A 193 22.90 6.87 3.80
N ASP A 194 21.58 6.73 3.70
CA ASP A 194 20.68 7.73 3.11
C ASP A 194 20.59 8.98 3.99
N GLU A 195 21.31 10.04 3.59
CA GLU A 195 21.32 11.31 4.33
C GLU A 195 19.99 12.06 4.26
N ASP A 196 19.21 11.87 3.19
CA ASP A 196 17.90 12.51 3.02
C ASP A 196 16.91 11.93 4.02
N ALA A 197 16.87 10.60 4.14
CA ALA A 197 16.07 9.90 5.13
C ALA A 197 16.42 10.36 6.55
N VAL A 198 17.72 10.45 6.89
CA VAL A 198 18.16 10.91 8.21
C VAL A 198 17.64 12.31 8.51
N ARG A 199 17.74 13.25 7.56
CA ARG A 199 17.25 14.62 7.73
C ARG A 199 15.74 14.69 7.84
N ILE A 200 15.02 13.97 6.98
CA ILE A 200 13.55 13.98 6.93
C ILE A 200 12.96 13.36 8.20
N PHE A 201 13.49 12.22 8.66
CA PHE A 201 13.03 11.56 9.88
C PHE A 201 13.71 12.08 11.16
N GLN A 202 14.61 13.06 11.02
CA GLN A 202 15.34 13.70 12.12
C GLN A 202 16.03 12.70 13.08
N LEU A 203 16.58 11.62 12.52
CA LEU A 203 17.22 10.55 13.31
C LEU A 203 18.50 11.01 14.01
N ASP A 204 19.09 12.11 13.54
CA ASP A 204 20.27 12.76 14.13
C ASP A 204 19.95 13.57 15.40
N LEU A 205 18.67 13.90 15.63
CA LEU A 205 18.19 14.61 16.83
C LEU A 205 17.73 13.66 17.94
N ALA A 206 17.52 12.38 17.63
CA ALA A 206 16.91 11.41 18.54
C ALA A 206 17.85 10.90 19.65
N ASP A 207 19.17 11.10 19.54
CA ASP A 207 20.14 10.66 20.54
C ASP A 207 20.96 11.81 21.14
N SER A 208 21.13 11.75 22.46
CA SER A 208 22.07 12.60 23.23
C SER A 208 23.54 12.41 22.85
N GLN A 209 23.82 11.48 21.94
CA GLN A 209 25.03 11.39 21.15
C GLN A 209 24.63 11.75 19.73
N GLN A 210 25.00 12.94 19.25
CA GLN A 210 24.96 13.23 17.81
C GLN A 210 25.52 12.01 17.10
N ILE A 211 24.68 11.30 16.34
CA ILE A 211 25.16 10.22 15.48
C ILE A 211 26.05 10.94 14.48
N ALA A 212 27.35 10.97 14.78
CA ALA A 212 28.36 11.39 13.86
C ALA A 212 28.35 10.31 12.79
N LEU A 213 27.46 10.45 11.80
CA LEU A 213 27.55 9.75 10.55
C LEU A 213 28.97 10.06 10.07
N GLY A 214 29.86 9.08 10.23
CA GLY A 214 31.27 9.17 9.87
C GLY A 214 31.35 9.23 8.35
N ARG A 215 30.93 10.36 7.78
CA ARG A 215 30.76 10.58 6.35
C ARG A 215 32.14 10.88 5.77
N ILE A 216 32.95 9.83 5.65
CA ILE A 216 34.26 9.93 4.98
C ILE A 216 34.04 10.10 3.48
N TYR A 217 32.90 9.63 2.96
CA TYR A 217 32.59 9.56 1.54
C TYR A 217 31.31 10.33 1.16
N ASN A 218 31.23 10.71 -0.11
CA ASN A 218 30.04 11.12 -0.87
C ASN A 218 29.78 10.05 -1.93
N ALA A 219 28.53 9.78 -2.29
CA ALA A 219 28.25 8.99 -3.49
C ALA A 219 28.58 9.81 -4.74
N LEU A 220 29.07 9.15 -5.78
CA LEU A 220 29.28 9.74 -7.10
C LEU A 220 28.33 9.10 -8.10
N GLY A 221 27.72 9.92 -8.96
CA GLY A 221 26.86 9.44 -10.05
C GLY A 221 25.46 8.95 -9.64
N ILE A 222 25.09 9.04 -8.34
CA ILE A 222 23.79 8.59 -7.80
C ILE A 222 23.13 9.66 -6.91
N GLU A 223 23.92 10.45 -6.18
CA GLU A 223 23.42 11.42 -5.19
C GLU A 223 23.83 12.87 -5.47
N ALA A 224 24.31 13.19 -6.68
CA ALA A 224 24.46 14.59 -7.06
C ALA A 224 23.06 15.19 -7.25
N GLY A 225 22.47 15.63 -6.15
CA GLY A 225 21.40 16.61 -6.11
C GLY A 225 21.91 17.91 -6.71
N LEU A 226 21.90 17.93 -8.03
CA LEU A 226 21.92 19.03 -8.97
C LEU A 226 21.82 18.24 -10.27
N ILE A 227 20.63 18.17 -10.86
CA ILE A 227 20.57 17.99 -12.30
C ILE A 227 21.37 19.19 -12.83
N ASP A 228 22.64 19.01 -13.18
CA ASP A 228 23.27 19.99 -14.03
C ASP A 228 22.53 19.87 -15.37
N GLU A 229 21.58 20.77 -15.62
CA GLU A 229 20.88 20.86 -16.90
C GLU A 229 21.86 20.99 -18.09
N THR A 230 23.15 21.25 -17.82
CA THR A 230 24.24 21.33 -18.79
C THR A 230 25.07 20.05 -18.94
N ASP A 231 24.97 19.06 -18.04
CA ASP A 231 25.59 17.74 -18.22
C ASP A 231 24.51 16.66 -18.49
N PRO A 232 24.34 16.22 -19.76
CA PRO A 232 23.42 15.14 -20.10
C PRO A 232 23.80 13.77 -19.49
N ASN A 233 24.91 13.68 -18.74
CA ASN A 233 25.30 12.50 -17.98
C ASN A 233 24.91 12.56 -16.50
N ASP A 234 24.19 13.59 -16.03
CA ASP A 234 23.54 13.58 -14.72
C ASP A 234 22.31 12.66 -14.78
N ARG A 235 22.47 11.45 -14.24
CA ARG A 235 21.61 10.31 -14.56
C ARG A 235 20.29 10.35 -13.80
N GLU A 236 19.25 9.75 -14.40
CA GLU A 236 17.89 9.80 -13.89
C GLU A 236 17.70 8.96 -12.60
N PRO A 237 17.02 9.48 -11.57
CA PRO A 237 16.79 8.76 -10.32
C PRO A 237 15.86 7.54 -10.52
N LEU A 238 15.82 6.65 -9.51
CA LEU A 238 14.87 5.54 -9.47
C LEU A 238 13.43 6.09 -9.46
N GLN A 239 12.63 5.76 -10.48
CA GLN A 239 11.28 6.29 -10.67
C GLN A 239 10.31 5.19 -11.13
N TYR A 240 9.06 5.28 -10.65
CA TYR A 240 7.99 4.38 -11.03
C TYR A 240 7.66 4.50 -12.53
N GLY A 241 7.32 3.38 -13.15
CA GLY A 241 7.03 3.26 -14.58
C GLY A 241 8.27 3.15 -15.47
N LYS A 242 9.48 3.30 -14.92
CA LYS A 242 10.74 3.12 -15.65
C LYS A 242 11.24 1.67 -15.54
N THR A 243 12.00 1.27 -16.55
CA THR A 243 12.64 -0.05 -16.62
C THR A 243 14.15 0.12 -16.56
N TYR A 244 14.81 -0.70 -15.76
CA TYR A 244 16.24 -0.63 -15.49
C TYR A 244 16.91 -1.96 -15.81
N ASP A 245 18.13 -1.90 -16.31
CA ASP A 245 19.02 -3.05 -16.44
C ASP A 245 20.03 -3.04 -15.29
N PHE A 246 20.34 -4.20 -14.75
CA PHE A 246 21.34 -4.40 -13.70
C PHE A 246 22.36 -5.44 -14.09
N ARG A 247 23.62 -5.19 -13.73
CA ARG A 247 24.70 -6.18 -13.80
C ARG A 247 25.55 -6.13 -12.53
N VAL A 248 26.32 -7.19 -12.29
CA VAL A 248 27.17 -7.30 -11.11
C VAL A 248 28.59 -7.66 -11.51
N ARG A 249 29.55 -6.89 -11.00
CA ARG A 249 30.99 -7.07 -11.14
C ARG A 249 31.60 -7.62 -9.85
N LEU A 250 32.47 -8.60 -9.98
CA LEU A 250 33.17 -9.25 -8.88
C LEU A 250 34.40 -8.41 -8.46
N VAL A 251 34.67 -8.39 -7.16
CA VAL A 251 35.79 -7.65 -6.57
C VAL A 251 36.70 -8.61 -5.82
N ASP A 252 38.01 -8.47 -5.98
CA ASP A 252 39.01 -9.26 -5.27
C ASP A 252 39.40 -8.63 -3.92
N PRO A 253 40.20 -9.31 -3.06
CA PRO A 253 40.60 -8.75 -1.75
C PRO A 253 41.46 -7.49 -1.82
N THR A 254 42.00 -7.16 -2.98
CA THR A 254 42.77 -5.92 -3.21
C THR A 254 41.90 -4.76 -3.67
N GLY A 255 40.61 -5.01 -3.94
CA GLY A 255 39.70 -4.06 -4.58
C GLY A 255 39.84 -4.04 -6.11
N GLY A 256 40.54 -5.01 -6.70
CA GLY A 256 40.64 -5.22 -8.14
C GLY A 256 39.41 -5.89 -8.72
N GLY A 257 39.26 -5.86 -10.04
CA GLY A 257 38.10 -6.39 -10.76
C GLY A 257 37.88 -5.65 -12.08
N PRO A 258 36.89 -6.05 -12.89
CA PRO A 258 36.51 -5.31 -14.09
C PRO A 258 36.02 -3.90 -13.74
N GLU A 259 36.32 -2.94 -14.60
CA GLU A 259 35.89 -1.53 -14.48
C GLU A 259 34.46 -1.33 -15.01
N GLU A 260 33.85 -0.17 -14.72
CA GLU A 260 32.51 0.21 -15.22
C GLU A 260 32.42 0.21 -16.75
N ALA A 261 33.53 0.46 -17.45
CA ALA A 261 33.57 0.45 -18.91
C ALA A 261 33.78 -0.94 -19.53
N ASN A 262 34.09 -1.96 -18.72
CA ASN A 262 34.29 -3.31 -19.24
C ASN A 262 32.95 -4.04 -19.44
N ASP A 263 32.95 -5.00 -20.36
CA ASP A 263 31.83 -5.88 -20.65
C ASP A 263 32.18 -7.34 -20.35
N PRO A 264 31.19 -8.20 -20.04
CA PRO A 264 31.39 -9.64 -19.91
C PRO A 264 31.99 -10.23 -21.19
N VAL A 265 33.01 -11.07 -21.04
CA VAL A 265 33.68 -11.72 -22.18
C VAL A 265 33.04 -13.07 -22.49
N HIS A 266 32.62 -13.79 -21.45
CA HIS A 266 32.01 -15.10 -21.60
C HIS A 266 30.49 -14.99 -21.73
N GLU A 267 29.93 -15.86 -22.57
CA GLU A 267 28.49 -16.05 -22.61
C GLU A 267 28.02 -16.60 -21.25
N ALA A 268 26.92 -16.05 -20.77
CA ALA A 268 26.31 -16.38 -19.49
C ALA A 268 24.80 -16.46 -19.65
N GLU A 269 24.13 -17.18 -18.75
CA GLU A 269 22.69 -17.42 -18.87
C GLU A 269 21.86 -16.14 -18.73
N ALA A 270 22.18 -15.30 -17.74
CA ALA A 270 21.50 -14.03 -17.48
C ALA A 270 22.43 -13.01 -16.79
N PRO A 271 23.50 -12.55 -17.46
CA PRO A 271 24.48 -11.62 -16.86
C PRO A 271 23.91 -10.22 -16.59
N VAL A 272 22.79 -9.90 -17.25
CA VAL A 272 22.04 -8.66 -17.09
C VAL A 272 20.58 -9.03 -16.80
N THR A 273 20.01 -8.45 -15.75
CA THR A 273 18.57 -8.54 -15.48
C THR A 273 17.89 -7.22 -15.81
N THR A 274 16.74 -7.29 -16.47
CA THR A 274 15.87 -6.15 -16.77
C THR A 274 14.68 -6.18 -15.84
N PHE A 275 14.38 -5.06 -15.17
CA PHE A 275 13.28 -4.97 -14.21
C PHE A 275 12.52 -3.64 -14.33
N THR A 276 11.19 -3.71 -14.37
CA THR A 276 10.32 -2.53 -14.38
C THR A 276 9.91 -2.16 -12.96
N PHE A 277 10.27 -0.95 -12.52
CA PHE A 277 9.93 -0.45 -11.20
C PHE A 277 8.50 0.10 -11.19
N LYS A 278 7.63 -0.42 -10.33
CA LYS A 278 6.20 -0.08 -10.31
C LYS A 278 5.73 0.34 -8.93
N ARG A 279 4.68 1.13 -8.86
CA ARG A 279 4.07 1.52 -7.58
C ARG A 279 3.11 0.42 -7.09
N TYR A 280 3.51 -0.29 -6.04
CA TYR A 280 2.64 -1.23 -5.30
C TYR A 280 1.98 -0.60 -4.07
N VAL A 281 2.52 0.54 -3.60
CA VAL A 281 1.97 1.29 -2.46
C VAL A 281 0.70 2.02 -2.86
N LYS A 282 -0.42 1.65 -2.21
CA LYS A 282 -1.72 2.30 -2.43
C LYS A 282 -1.74 3.73 -1.91
N PRO A 283 -2.50 4.65 -2.54
CA PRO A 283 -2.78 5.95 -1.94
C PRO A 283 -3.39 5.81 -0.54
N GLU A 284 -2.91 6.61 0.39
CA GLU A 284 -3.47 6.71 1.73
C GLU A 284 -4.90 7.32 1.70
N PRO A 285 -5.67 7.29 2.80
CA PRO A 285 -6.98 7.92 2.87
C PRO A 285 -6.91 9.41 2.53
N VAL A 286 -7.96 9.94 1.89
CA VAL A 286 -8.09 11.38 1.65
C VAL A 286 -8.09 12.14 2.96
N ARG A 287 -7.47 13.31 2.96
CA ARG A 287 -7.48 14.20 4.12
C ARG A 287 -8.80 14.97 4.13
N MET A 288 -9.44 15.04 5.29
CA MET A 288 -10.69 15.79 5.48
C MET A 288 -10.45 16.85 6.55
N GLU A 289 -10.69 18.11 6.20
CA GLU A 289 -10.56 19.20 7.17
C GLU A 289 -11.65 19.07 8.26
N GLY A 290 -11.29 19.35 9.52
CA GLY A 290 -12.19 19.23 10.66
C GLY A 290 -12.48 17.81 11.17
N LEU A 291 -11.99 16.76 10.50
CA LEU A 291 -12.19 15.37 10.94
C LEU A 291 -11.46 15.07 12.26
N LEU A 292 -10.21 15.53 12.40
CA LEU A 292 -9.42 15.29 13.61
C LEU A 292 -9.94 16.11 14.81
N ASP A 293 -10.44 17.33 14.58
CA ASP A 293 -11.15 18.12 15.59
C ASP A 293 -12.36 17.35 16.13
N PHE A 294 -13.11 16.69 15.24
CA PHE A 294 -14.25 15.86 15.63
C PHE A 294 -13.82 14.63 16.46
N LEU A 295 -12.80 13.88 16.01
CA LEU A 295 -12.34 12.68 16.71
C LEU A 295 -11.76 13.01 18.09
N SER A 296 -11.04 14.12 18.23
CA SER A 296 -10.46 14.56 19.51
C SER A 296 -11.52 15.05 20.51
N GLN A 297 -12.59 15.70 20.05
CA GLN A 297 -13.73 16.11 20.89
C GLN A 297 -14.58 14.92 21.39
N GLN A 298 -14.47 13.76 20.73
CA GLN A 298 -15.20 12.54 21.08
C GLN A 298 -14.41 11.54 21.93
N ALA A 299 -13.22 11.90 22.40
CA ALA A 299 -12.53 11.14 23.44
C ALA A 299 -13.28 11.28 24.77
N THR A 300 -14.39 10.56 24.92
CA THR A 300 -15.07 10.38 26.21
C THR A 300 -14.15 9.62 27.16
N PRO A 301 -14.05 10.02 28.45
CA PRO A 301 -13.35 9.23 29.46
C PRO A 301 -13.99 7.84 29.55
N GLU A 302 -13.16 6.80 29.45
CA GLU A 302 -13.41 5.38 29.70
C GLU A 302 -14.86 4.96 30.06
N GLY A 303 -15.51 4.17 29.19
CA GLY A 303 -16.55 3.25 29.64
C GLY A 303 -17.78 3.03 28.76
N GLU A 304 -18.01 3.80 27.69
CA GLU A 304 -19.13 3.56 26.78
C GLU A 304 -18.63 3.34 25.35
N GLU A 305 -18.58 2.06 24.92
CA GLU A 305 -18.47 1.67 23.52
C GLU A 305 -19.77 2.01 22.78
N THR A 306 -20.06 3.30 22.60
CA THR A 306 -21.00 3.73 21.56
C THR A 306 -20.17 4.27 20.41
N ALA A 307 -20.05 3.47 19.35
CA ALA A 307 -19.48 3.91 18.09
C ALA A 307 -20.13 5.24 17.69
N PRO A 308 -19.36 6.27 17.33
CA PRO A 308 -19.91 7.61 17.23
C PRO A 308 -21.02 7.68 16.19
N GLU A 309 -22.23 7.98 16.66
CA GLU A 309 -23.43 8.12 15.83
C GLU A 309 -23.47 9.56 15.30
N ILE A 310 -23.16 9.68 14.00
CA ILE A 310 -23.47 10.81 13.11
C ILE A 310 -22.55 12.03 13.31
N VAL A 311 -21.67 12.27 12.34
CA VAL A 311 -20.81 13.46 12.30
C VAL A 311 -21.64 14.61 11.73
N PHE A 312 -22.09 15.52 12.59
CA PHE A 312 -22.50 16.85 12.18
C PHE A 312 -21.27 17.75 12.28
N PHE A 313 -20.70 18.19 11.15
CA PHE A 313 -19.48 19.01 11.16
C PHE A 313 -19.72 20.31 11.96
N PRO A 314 -19.09 20.50 13.13
CA PRO A 314 -19.08 21.79 13.79
C PRO A 314 -17.97 22.64 13.14
N GLY A 315 -18.33 23.65 12.35
CA GLY A 315 -17.37 24.70 11.94
C GLY A 315 -17.13 24.90 10.43
N SER A 316 -17.64 24.04 9.54
CA SER A 316 -17.72 24.37 8.11
C SER A 316 -18.94 25.29 7.88
N PRO A 317 -18.93 26.28 6.93
CA PRO A 317 -20.16 26.93 6.51
C PRO A 317 -21.18 25.83 6.22
N ALA A 318 -22.35 25.89 6.86
CA ALA A 318 -23.30 24.79 6.94
C ALA A 318 -23.43 24.10 5.56
N ASN A 319 -22.97 22.84 5.48
CA ASN A 319 -23.03 21.97 4.31
C ASN A 319 -21.86 22.00 3.30
N THR A 320 -20.60 22.24 3.70
CA THR A 320 -19.43 21.99 2.82
C THR A 320 -18.50 20.92 3.38
N LEU A 321 -18.14 19.94 2.55
CA LEU A 321 -17.13 18.92 2.81
C LEU A 321 -15.83 19.30 2.08
N THR A 322 -14.80 19.67 2.85
CA THR A 322 -13.50 20.06 2.31
C THR A 322 -12.51 18.89 2.35
N LEU A 323 -12.08 18.44 1.17
CA LEU A 323 -11.19 17.30 0.99
C LEU A 323 -9.83 17.76 0.45
N ARG A 324 -8.76 17.08 0.85
CA ARG A 324 -7.42 17.25 0.28
C ARG A 324 -6.85 15.91 -0.15
N ARG A 325 -5.89 15.98 -1.07
CA ARG A 325 -5.14 14.80 -1.51
C ARG A 325 -4.50 14.08 -0.32
N PRO A 326 -4.39 12.74 -0.36
CA PRO A 326 -3.63 11.98 0.61
C PRO A 326 -2.19 12.46 0.71
N LEU A 327 -1.53 12.14 1.82
CA LEU A 327 -0.09 12.39 1.97
C LEU A 327 0.70 11.20 1.46
N LEU A 328 1.83 11.50 0.83
CA LEU A 328 2.84 10.54 0.40
C LEU A 328 4.18 10.91 1.07
N GLY A 329 4.80 9.93 1.71
CA GLY A 329 6.05 10.08 2.44
C GLY A 329 7.29 9.66 1.65
N TYR A 330 8.46 9.76 2.29
CA TYR A 330 9.73 9.24 1.80
C TYR A 330 9.80 7.71 1.96
N PRO A 331 10.40 6.95 1.02
CA PRO A 331 10.98 7.40 -0.25
C PRO A 331 9.97 7.51 -1.40
N ASN A 332 8.75 6.99 -1.21
CA ASN A 332 7.74 6.81 -2.26
C ASN A 332 7.49 8.06 -3.11
N VAL A 333 7.49 9.26 -2.52
CA VAL A 333 7.24 10.49 -3.26
C VAL A 333 8.36 10.85 -4.23
N VAL A 334 9.62 10.51 -3.90
CA VAL A 334 10.77 10.72 -4.78
C VAL A 334 10.63 9.86 -6.03
N TYR A 335 10.17 8.62 -5.86
CA TYR A 335 9.94 7.68 -6.94
C TYR A 335 8.84 8.11 -7.92
N THR A 336 7.97 9.05 -7.54
CA THR A 336 6.97 9.57 -8.48
C THR A 336 7.57 10.38 -9.61
N GLY A 337 8.72 11.05 -9.38
CA GLY A 337 9.36 11.93 -10.36
C GLY A 337 8.54 13.16 -10.76
N LYS A 338 7.48 13.51 -10.00
CA LYS A 338 6.53 14.59 -10.36
C LYS A 338 6.79 15.93 -9.65
N TYR A 339 7.50 15.89 -8.53
CA TYR A 339 7.94 17.09 -7.82
C TYR A 339 9.34 17.50 -8.31
N ASP A 340 9.57 18.80 -8.50
CA ASP A 340 10.88 19.32 -8.89
C ASP A 340 11.94 19.04 -7.81
N ASP A 341 11.62 19.32 -6.55
CA ASP A 341 12.47 18.96 -5.41
C ASP A 341 11.61 18.56 -4.18
N PRO A 342 11.33 17.26 -3.97
CA PRO A 342 10.48 16.80 -2.88
C PRO A 342 11.17 16.82 -1.50
N ILE A 343 12.51 16.85 -1.43
CA ILE A 343 13.24 16.66 -0.17
C ILE A 343 13.04 17.84 0.80
N PRO A 344 13.21 19.12 0.39
CA PRO A 344 12.94 20.25 1.28
C PRO A 344 11.47 20.35 1.70
N LEU A 345 10.54 19.97 0.82
CA LEU A 345 9.11 19.98 1.14
C LEU A 345 8.78 18.94 2.23
N LEU A 346 9.36 17.75 2.14
CA LEU A 346 9.24 16.71 3.17
C LEU A 346 9.89 17.12 4.49
N GLN A 347 11.06 17.77 4.45
CA GLN A 347 11.72 18.30 5.65
C GLN A 347 10.84 19.34 6.34
N ALA A 348 10.29 20.30 5.59
CA ALA A 348 9.38 21.30 6.13
C ALA A 348 8.11 20.66 6.74
N ALA A 349 7.57 19.61 6.11
CA ALA A 349 6.43 18.86 6.64
C ALA A 349 6.77 18.11 7.94
N SER A 350 7.98 17.53 8.02
CA SER A 350 8.49 16.86 9.23
C SER A 350 8.70 17.86 10.38
N ASP A 351 9.37 18.98 10.11
CA ASP A 351 9.59 20.05 11.09
C ASP A 351 8.27 20.60 11.64
N ALA A 352 7.27 20.80 10.77
CA ALA A 352 5.94 21.24 11.17
C ALA A 352 5.23 20.21 12.06
N ALA A 353 5.29 18.92 11.69
CA ALA A 353 4.70 17.84 12.49
C ALA A 353 5.36 17.74 13.88
N GLN A 354 6.68 17.85 13.94
CA GLN A 354 7.41 17.79 15.19
C GLN A 354 7.13 19.02 16.09
N ALA A 355 7.02 20.21 15.50
CA ALA A 355 6.64 21.42 16.24
C ALA A 355 5.26 21.27 16.90
N ILE A 356 4.29 20.68 16.20
CA ILE A 356 2.96 20.40 16.75
C ILE A 356 3.04 19.34 17.86
N ALA A 357 3.79 18.25 17.64
CA ALA A 357 3.98 17.21 18.64
C ALA A 357 4.61 17.78 19.93
N GLN A 358 5.61 18.66 19.80
CA GLN A 358 6.26 19.31 20.93
C GLN A 358 5.32 20.30 21.64
N ALA A 359 4.55 21.08 20.89
CA ALA A 359 3.54 21.97 21.45
C ALA A 359 2.50 21.18 22.25
N ASN A 360 2.07 20.02 21.73
CA ASN A 360 1.14 19.10 22.37
C ASN A 360 1.68 18.46 23.65
N LEU A 361 2.96 18.09 23.69
CA LEU A 361 3.62 17.58 24.91
C LEU A 361 3.72 18.64 26.01
N ALA A 362 3.79 19.93 25.65
CA ALA A 362 3.87 21.03 26.60
C ALA A 362 2.50 21.42 27.20
N LYS A 363 1.39 20.88 26.69
CA LYS A 363 0.04 21.19 27.17
C LYS A 363 -0.25 20.60 28.53
N ALA A 364 -0.99 21.33 29.36
CA ALA A 364 -1.39 20.87 30.68
C ALA A 364 -2.46 19.76 30.59
N PRO A 365 -2.58 18.87 31.60
CA PRO A 365 -3.64 17.86 31.62
C PRO A 365 -5.03 18.49 31.48
N GLY A 366 -5.77 18.10 30.44
CA GLY A 366 -7.11 18.60 30.15
C GLY A 366 -7.18 19.76 29.14
N GLU A 367 -6.04 20.27 28.66
CA GLU A 367 -6.02 21.17 27.51
C GLU A 367 -6.21 20.38 26.21
N PRO A 368 -6.98 20.91 25.24
CA PRO A 368 -7.19 20.24 23.97
C PRO A 368 -5.87 20.17 23.19
N TYR A 369 -5.52 18.95 22.79
CA TYR A 369 -4.45 18.72 21.83
C TYR A 369 -4.73 19.47 20.53
N GLU A 370 -3.69 20.07 19.97
CA GLU A 370 -3.76 20.60 18.62
C GLU A 370 -3.85 19.40 17.68
N PRO A 371 -4.92 19.31 16.86
CA PRO A 371 -5.02 18.27 15.85
C PRO A 371 -3.94 18.54 14.80
N GLY A 372 -2.92 17.69 14.79
CA GLY A 372 -1.85 17.80 13.83
C GLY A 372 -0.89 16.63 13.91
N HIS A 373 -1.00 15.77 12.89
CA HIS A 373 0.03 14.93 12.29
C HIS A 373 0.93 14.07 13.20
N ASN A 374 0.44 12.90 13.60
CA ASN A 374 1.29 11.73 13.90
C ASN A 374 1.90 11.10 12.60
N HIS A 375 1.58 11.67 11.43
CA HIS A 375 2.03 11.22 10.12
C HIS A 375 2.29 12.45 9.24
N PHE A 376 3.50 12.57 8.71
CA PHE A 376 3.91 13.66 7.84
C PHE A 376 4.17 13.16 6.41
N GLY A 377 4.11 14.08 5.45
CA GLY A 377 4.27 13.82 4.03
C GLY A 377 3.80 15.02 3.22
N ILE A 378 3.89 14.92 1.90
CA ILE A 378 3.38 15.95 0.96
C ILE A 378 2.25 15.38 0.12
N ALA A 379 1.45 16.21 -0.55
CA ALA A 379 0.31 15.72 -1.33
C ALA A 379 0.72 14.66 -2.37
N ASP A 380 -0.05 13.58 -2.48
CA ASP A 380 0.22 12.55 -3.48
C ASP A 380 -0.05 13.09 -4.90
N PRO A 381 0.99 13.19 -5.76
CA PRO A 381 0.85 13.78 -7.09
C PRO A 381 0.17 12.83 -8.08
N ASP A 382 0.00 11.55 -7.75
CA ASP A 382 -0.66 10.57 -8.61
C ASP A 382 -2.19 10.59 -8.43
N VAL A 383 -2.70 11.08 -7.30
CA VAL A 383 -4.14 11.06 -6.98
C VAL A 383 -4.89 12.18 -7.71
N THR A 384 -5.49 11.88 -8.86
CA THR A 384 -6.22 12.89 -9.64
C THR A 384 -7.66 13.09 -9.21
N GLN A 385 -8.28 12.05 -8.63
CA GLN A 385 -9.71 12.02 -8.35
C GLN A 385 -10.02 11.53 -6.93
N VAL A 386 -11.22 11.83 -6.47
CA VAL A 386 -11.84 11.20 -5.30
C VAL A 386 -13.12 10.51 -5.75
N GLN A 387 -13.30 9.27 -5.30
CA GLN A 387 -14.55 8.53 -5.45
C GLN A 387 -15.33 8.58 -4.14
N ILE A 388 -16.63 8.86 -4.25
CA ILE A 388 -17.56 8.96 -3.14
C ILE A 388 -18.69 7.98 -3.41
N THR A 389 -18.82 6.98 -2.55
CA THR A 389 -19.93 6.03 -2.56
C THR A 389 -20.91 6.41 -1.47
N VAL A 390 -22.15 6.66 -1.87
CA VAL A 390 -23.25 7.05 -0.98
C VAL A 390 -24.08 5.83 -0.67
N GLU A 391 -24.21 5.53 0.62
CA GLU A 391 -24.97 4.38 1.13
C GLU A 391 -26.03 4.85 2.11
N VAL A 392 -27.21 4.25 2.06
CA VAL A 392 -28.35 4.63 2.92
C VAL A 392 -28.62 3.50 3.91
N ARG A 393 -28.72 3.85 5.19
CA ARG A 393 -29.01 2.89 6.25
C ARG A 393 -30.41 2.30 6.09
N THR A 394 -30.50 0.99 6.26
CA THR A 394 -31.76 0.23 6.30
C THR A 394 -31.97 -0.40 7.68
N LEU A 395 -32.99 -1.24 7.81
CA LEU A 395 -33.18 -2.01 9.04
C LEU A 395 -32.02 -3.00 9.22
N LYS A 396 -31.67 -3.29 10.48
CA LYS A 396 -30.47 -4.07 10.85
C LYS A 396 -30.34 -5.46 10.20
N LEU A 397 -31.42 -6.05 9.68
CA LEU A 397 -31.42 -7.38 9.05
C LEU A 397 -31.54 -7.33 7.52
N ASP A 398 -31.43 -6.14 6.94
CA ASP A 398 -31.65 -5.87 5.52
C ASP A 398 -30.32 -5.54 4.84
N ASN A 399 -29.46 -6.56 4.74
CA ASN A 399 -28.07 -6.46 4.28
C ASN A 399 -27.83 -7.07 2.89
N LEU A 400 -28.84 -7.67 2.25
CA LEU A 400 -28.68 -8.43 1.01
C LEU A 400 -28.18 -7.58 -0.18
N SER A 401 -28.45 -6.27 -0.17
CA SER A 401 -27.97 -5.34 -1.19
C SER A 401 -26.91 -4.36 -0.66
N SER A 402 -26.25 -4.73 0.44
CA SER A 402 -25.09 -4.02 0.98
C SER A 402 -23.85 -4.29 0.16
N VAL A 403 -22.96 -3.31 0.06
CA VAL A 403 -21.69 -3.42 -0.68
C VAL A 403 -20.83 -4.57 -0.13
N ARG A 404 -20.82 -4.76 1.20
CA ARG A 404 -20.11 -5.86 1.87
C ARG A 404 -21.01 -7.06 2.22
N GLY A 405 -22.32 -6.88 2.19
CA GLY A 405 -23.31 -7.93 2.48
C GLY A 405 -23.55 -8.24 3.96
N ASP A 406 -22.79 -7.62 4.86
CA ASP A 406 -22.85 -7.82 6.32
C ASP A 406 -23.49 -6.64 7.06
N GLU A 407 -23.46 -5.44 6.49
CA GLU A 407 -23.94 -4.21 7.11
C GLU A 407 -25.33 -3.76 6.60
N PRO A 408 -26.16 -3.10 7.43
CA PRO A 408 -27.47 -2.60 7.05
C PRO A 408 -27.38 -1.25 6.33
N TYR A 409 -26.57 -1.19 5.27
CA TYR A 409 -26.39 -0.02 4.42
C TYR A 409 -26.52 -0.47 2.98
N LEU A 410 -27.47 0.10 2.24
CA LEU A 410 -27.67 -0.21 0.84
C LEU A 410 -26.93 0.81 -0.02
N HIS A 411 -26.26 0.30 -1.07
CA HIS A 411 -25.65 1.14 -2.08
C HIS A 411 -26.70 2.02 -2.76
N PHE A 412 -26.52 3.34 -2.73
CA PHE A 412 -27.40 4.26 -3.45
C PHE A 412 -26.79 4.66 -4.79
N TYR A 413 -25.65 5.36 -4.78
CA TYR A 413 -24.89 5.66 -6.00
C TYR A 413 -23.40 5.90 -5.68
N THR A 414 -22.56 5.84 -6.72
CA THR A 414 -21.16 6.24 -6.66
C THR A 414 -20.93 7.40 -7.61
N THR A 415 -20.09 8.34 -7.18
CA THR A 415 -19.68 9.48 -8.00
C THR A 415 -18.20 9.76 -7.85
N THR A 416 -17.61 10.46 -8.83
CA THR A 416 -16.23 10.93 -8.79
C THR A 416 -16.15 12.46 -8.85
N ARG A 417 -15.09 13.01 -8.26
CA ARG A 417 -14.75 14.45 -8.32
C ARG A 417 -13.26 14.59 -8.58
N ASP A 418 -12.90 15.52 -9.46
CA ASP A 418 -11.51 15.84 -9.75
C ASP A 418 -10.94 16.76 -8.67
N PHE A 419 -9.72 16.50 -8.22
CA PHE A 419 -8.95 17.50 -7.48
C PHE A 419 -8.50 18.62 -8.42
N PRO A 420 -8.18 19.82 -7.89
CA PRO A 420 -7.51 20.85 -8.67
C PRO A 420 -6.31 20.28 -9.45
N ALA A 421 -6.25 20.59 -10.75
CA ALA A 421 -5.24 20.08 -11.65
C ALA A 421 -4.00 21.00 -11.66
N GLY A 422 -2.81 20.39 -11.77
CA GLY A 422 -1.54 21.10 -11.84
C GLY A 422 -0.74 21.03 -10.52
N MET A 423 0.59 21.01 -10.65
CA MET A 423 1.50 20.90 -9.49
C MET A 423 1.49 22.16 -8.61
N ALA A 424 1.19 23.33 -9.18
CA ALA A 424 1.07 24.57 -8.41
C ALA A 424 -0.15 24.57 -7.46
N GLN A 425 -1.17 23.79 -7.77
CA GLN A 425 -2.42 23.64 -7.01
C GLN A 425 -2.48 22.29 -6.28
N ILE A 426 -1.36 21.59 -6.13
CA ILE A 426 -1.37 20.20 -5.65
C ILE A 426 -1.91 20.06 -4.21
N ASP A 427 -1.73 21.09 -3.39
CA ASP A 427 -2.23 21.16 -2.02
C ASP A 427 -3.58 21.88 -1.88
N ASP A 428 -4.14 22.41 -2.97
CA ASP A 428 -5.41 23.13 -2.93
C ASP A 428 -6.56 22.18 -2.55
N PRO A 429 -7.46 22.60 -1.64
CA PRO A 429 -8.59 21.79 -1.24
C PRO A 429 -9.64 21.64 -2.35
N LEU A 430 -10.35 20.53 -2.31
CA LEU A 430 -11.58 20.28 -3.04
C LEU A 430 -12.77 20.52 -2.10
N ASP A 431 -13.50 21.60 -2.33
CA ASP A 431 -14.70 21.94 -1.58
C ASP A 431 -15.95 21.34 -2.25
N LEU A 432 -16.63 20.45 -1.54
CA LEU A 432 -17.85 19.79 -1.99
C LEU A 432 -19.05 20.28 -1.19
N ALA A 433 -19.91 21.07 -1.82
CA ALA A 433 -21.18 21.46 -1.23
C ALA A 433 -22.12 20.25 -1.10
N LEU A 434 -22.66 20.02 0.08
CA LEU A 434 -23.67 19.00 0.37
C LEU A 434 -25.06 19.61 0.14
N GLU A 435 -25.84 19.02 -0.75
CA GLU A 435 -27.20 19.47 -1.02
C GLU A 435 -28.18 18.39 -0.56
N PHE A 436 -28.89 18.68 0.52
CA PHE A 436 -29.91 17.77 1.02
C PHE A 436 -31.25 18.05 0.34
N ARG A 437 -31.86 17.04 -0.26
CA ARG A 437 -33.21 17.14 -0.87
C ARG A 437 -34.18 16.17 -0.23
N ASP A 438 -35.46 16.54 -0.22
CA ASP A 438 -36.54 15.69 0.23
C ASP A 438 -36.94 14.69 -0.88
N ALA A 439 -36.92 13.40 -0.56
CA ALA A 439 -37.33 12.32 -1.47
C ALA A 439 -38.35 11.40 -0.78
N PRO A 440 -39.62 11.39 -1.24
CA PRO A 440 -40.62 10.46 -0.70
C PRO A 440 -40.27 8.99 -0.97
N VAL A 441 -39.69 8.69 -2.13
CA VAL A 441 -39.33 7.33 -2.56
C VAL A 441 -37.92 7.32 -3.15
N LEU A 442 -37.07 6.44 -2.63
CA LEU A 442 -35.74 6.13 -3.18
C LEU A 442 -35.80 4.79 -3.91
N LYS A 443 -35.22 4.73 -5.10
CA LYS A 443 -34.97 3.46 -5.80
C LYS A 443 -33.52 3.05 -5.64
N PHE A 444 -33.30 1.75 -5.50
CA PHE A 444 -31.98 1.14 -5.31
C PHE A 444 -31.73 0.11 -6.41
N GLY A 445 -30.46 -0.13 -6.73
CA GLY A 445 -30.03 -1.17 -7.68
C GLY A 445 -29.86 -0.71 -9.12
N ASP A 446 -30.40 0.45 -9.51
CA ASP A 446 -30.16 1.07 -10.83
C ASP A 446 -29.67 2.51 -10.65
N GLN A 447 -28.43 2.78 -11.03
CA GLN A 447 -27.81 4.12 -10.91
C GLN A 447 -28.37 5.12 -11.93
N THR A 448 -29.07 4.64 -12.97
CA THR A 448 -29.69 5.49 -13.99
C THR A 448 -31.14 5.86 -13.66
N ASP A 449 -31.77 5.15 -12.72
CA ASP A 449 -33.12 5.41 -12.22
C ASP A 449 -33.15 5.33 -10.68
N LEU A 450 -32.69 6.40 -10.03
CA LEU A 450 -32.80 6.58 -8.58
C LEU A 450 -34.21 7.07 -8.15
N GLY A 451 -35.20 7.03 -9.05
CA GLY A 451 -36.54 7.56 -8.86
C GLY A 451 -36.62 9.07 -9.18
N ASN A 452 -37.56 9.78 -8.54
CA ASN A 452 -37.72 11.24 -8.69
C ASN A 452 -36.60 12.06 -7.99
N TRP A 453 -35.48 11.41 -7.67
CA TRP A 453 -34.38 11.98 -6.92
C TRP A 453 -33.43 12.81 -7.78
N ILE A 454 -33.30 12.44 -9.05
CA ILE A 454 -32.36 13.01 -10.00
C ILE A 454 -33.02 13.11 -11.36
N ASP A 455 -32.83 14.27 -12.02
CA ASP A 455 -33.38 14.52 -13.35
C ASP A 455 -32.52 13.81 -14.42
N GLU A 456 -31.18 13.84 -14.29
CA GLU A 456 -30.24 13.16 -15.19
C GLU A 456 -29.03 12.59 -14.45
N ALA A 457 -28.63 11.33 -14.71
CA ALA A 457 -27.52 10.65 -14.03
C ALA A 457 -26.15 11.38 -14.12
N THR A 458 -25.93 12.20 -15.15
CA THR A 458 -24.73 13.02 -15.36
C THR A 458 -24.53 14.08 -14.28
N GLU A 459 -25.61 14.53 -13.64
CA GLU A 459 -25.55 15.48 -12.52
C GLU A 459 -24.87 14.89 -11.28
N LEU A 460 -24.78 13.56 -11.16
CA LEU A 460 -24.09 12.95 -10.03
C LEU A 460 -22.61 13.34 -9.99
N ASN A 461 -21.97 13.44 -11.17
CA ASN A 461 -20.53 13.66 -11.31
C ASN A 461 -20.10 15.14 -11.34
N SER A 462 -21.02 16.08 -11.16
CA SER A 462 -20.72 17.51 -11.17
C SER A 462 -21.51 18.27 -10.09
N GLY A 463 -21.04 19.47 -9.73
CA GLY A 463 -21.72 20.32 -8.75
C GLY A 463 -21.77 19.72 -7.33
N SER A 464 -22.83 20.09 -6.60
CA SER A 464 -23.10 19.65 -5.22
C SER A 464 -23.30 18.14 -5.11
N LEU A 465 -22.89 17.57 -3.96
CA LEU A 465 -23.19 16.19 -3.61
C LEU A 465 -24.63 16.10 -3.08
N LYS A 466 -25.52 15.48 -3.86
CA LYS A 466 -26.95 15.38 -3.56
C LYS A 466 -27.26 14.24 -2.58
N LEU A 467 -27.77 14.57 -1.39
CA LEU A 467 -28.00 13.62 -0.30
C LEU A 467 -29.48 13.58 0.15
N PRO A 468 -30.10 12.42 0.36
CA PRO A 468 -31.49 12.35 0.84
C PRO A 468 -31.65 12.82 2.29
N THR A 469 -32.67 13.62 2.56
CA THR A 469 -33.09 13.95 3.94
C THR A 469 -33.80 12.76 4.61
N ALA A 470 -33.97 12.86 5.94
CA ALA A 470 -34.65 11.87 6.78
C ALA A 470 -34.08 10.45 6.68
N ARG A 471 -32.80 10.32 6.33
CA ARG A 471 -32.06 9.05 6.23
C ARG A 471 -30.70 9.17 6.90
N ASP A 472 -30.25 8.09 7.53
CA ASP A 472 -28.86 7.98 7.95
C ASP A 472 -28.04 7.57 6.73
N ILE A 473 -27.10 8.42 6.33
CA ILE A 473 -26.25 8.19 5.15
C ILE A 473 -24.85 7.87 5.61
N ARG A 474 -24.22 6.90 4.95
CA ARG A 474 -22.79 6.65 5.03
C ARG A 474 -22.15 7.09 3.72
N LEU A 475 -21.12 7.92 3.81
CA LEU A 475 -20.26 8.28 2.70
C LEU A 475 -18.96 7.49 2.85
N THR A 476 -18.69 6.61 1.89
CA THR A 476 -17.43 5.89 1.77
C THR A 476 -16.59 6.61 0.71
N ILE A 477 -15.51 7.26 1.13
CA ILE A 477 -14.69 8.14 0.30
C ILE A 477 -13.31 7.51 0.11
N ARG A 478 -12.77 7.56 -1.11
CA ARG A 478 -11.41 7.09 -1.40
C ARG A 478 -10.74 7.89 -2.49
N ALA A 479 -9.41 7.99 -2.41
CA ALA A 479 -8.59 8.57 -3.46
C ALA A 479 -8.50 7.63 -4.68
N LEU A 480 -8.43 8.19 -5.88
CA LEU A 480 -8.20 7.46 -7.13
C LEU A 480 -7.05 8.09 -7.90
N ALA A 481 -6.11 7.25 -8.32
CA ALA A 481 -5.10 7.57 -9.33
C ALA A 481 -5.54 7.00 -10.69
N PRO A 482 -4.99 7.51 -11.81
CA PRO A 482 -5.21 6.93 -13.13
C PRO A 482 -4.81 5.45 -13.16
N ALA A 483 -5.66 4.61 -13.75
CA ALA A 483 -5.37 3.20 -13.94
C ALA A 483 -4.34 3.01 -15.07
N ASP A 484 -3.07 2.87 -14.68
CA ASP A 484 -1.95 2.60 -15.59
C ASP A 484 -1.16 1.39 -15.11
N ASN A 485 -1.27 0.27 -15.83
CA ASN A 485 -0.61 -1.00 -15.49
C ASN A 485 0.91 -1.00 -15.75
N THR A 486 1.43 0.03 -16.42
CA THR A 486 2.88 0.21 -16.61
C THR A 486 3.49 0.91 -15.40
N TYR A 487 2.73 1.79 -14.75
CA TYR A 487 3.13 2.53 -13.55
C TYR A 487 2.77 1.80 -12.25
N PHE A 488 1.54 1.31 -12.14
CA PHE A 488 1.02 0.61 -10.97
C PHE A 488 1.21 -0.91 -11.13
N GLY A 489 1.70 -1.55 -10.07
CA GLY A 489 2.02 -2.98 -10.08
C GLY A 489 0.80 -3.88 -9.97
N GLY A 490 -0.19 -3.48 -9.16
CA GLY A 490 -1.35 -4.28 -8.85
C GLY A 490 -2.67 -3.77 -9.41
N THR A 491 -3.62 -4.70 -9.52
CA THR A 491 -4.93 -4.43 -10.15
C THR A 491 -5.73 -3.35 -9.43
N ASP A 492 -5.56 -3.21 -8.11
CA ASP A 492 -6.26 -2.25 -7.27
C ASP A 492 -5.32 -1.25 -6.58
N THR A 493 -4.04 -1.18 -6.98
CA THR A 493 -3.06 -0.31 -6.29
C THR A 493 -3.24 1.17 -6.61
N HIS A 494 -3.89 1.48 -7.73
CA HIS A 494 -4.30 2.84 -8.11
C HIS A 494 -5.48 3.36 -7.27
N GLU A 495 -6.16 2.49 -6.53
CA GLU A 495 -7.29 2.87 -5.70
C GLU A 495 -6.88 2.99 -4.22
N GLY A 496 -7.10 4.16 -3.63
CA GLY A 496 -6.69 4.46 -2.27
C GLY A 496 -7.53 3.75 -1.20
N ARG A 497 -7.03 3.82 0.04
CA ARG A 497 -7.75 3.36 1.23
C ARG A 497 -9.02 4.18 1.46
N THR A 498 -10.07 3.52 1.95
CA THR A 498 -11.37 4.15 2.17
C THR A 498 -11.46 4.80 3.55
N ILE A 499 -12.08 5.98 3.63
CA ILE A 499 -12.60 6.57 4.86
C ILE A 499 -14.12 6.57 4.85
N GLN A 500 -14.75 6.36 6.00
CA GLN A 500 -16.20 6.37 6.13
C GLN A 500 -16.65 7.46 7.09
N ILE A 501 -17.64 8.25 6.66
CA ILE A 501 -18.34 9.23 7.52
C ILE A 501 -19.84 9.01 7.47
N LYS A 502 -20.54 9.37 8.54
CA LYS A 502 -22.00 9.27 8.62
C LYS A 502 -22.61 10.66 8.70
N VAL A 503 -23.57 10.94 7.83
CA VAL A 503 -24.26 12.24 7.74
C VAL A 503 -25.77 12.05 7.75
N ARG A 504 -26.50 13.06 8.23
CA ARG A 504 -27.97 13.07 8.28
C ARG A 504 -28.46 14.52 8.29
N GLN A 505 -29.56 14.78 7.59
CA GLN A 505 -30.35 15.99 7.76
C GLN A 505 -31.83 15.60 7.87
N GLU A 506 -32.58 16.22 8.77
CA GLU A 506 -34.02 15.99 8.90
C GLU A 506 -34.77 16.55 7.68
N SER A 507 -35.93 15.98 7.38
CA SER A 507 -36.77 16.45 6.27
C SER A 507 -37.35 17.82 6.58
N SER A 508 -37.44 18.67 5.55
CA SER A 508 -38.09 19.98 5.65
C SER A 508 -39.58 19.94 5.32
N ASP A 509 -40.04 18.87 4.66
CA ASP A 509 -41.43 18.68 4.23
C ASP A 509 -41.89 17.22 4.39
N GLU A 510 -42.72 16.97 5.38
CA GLU A 510 -43.28 15.64 5.68
C GLU A 510 -44.71 15.43 5.14
N ARG A 511 -45.24 16.33 4.30
CA ARG A 511 -46.64 16.26 3.84
C ARG A 511 -46.99 14.98 3.08
N GLU A 512 -46.01 14.39 2.40
CA GLU A 512 -46.16 13.14 1.63
C GLU A 512 -45.66 11.90 2.39
N LEU A 513 -45.36 12.01 3.69
CA LEU A 513 -44.89 10.89 4.50
C LEU A 513 -45.94 9.77 4.62
N LEU A 514 -47.21 10.17 4.71
CA LEU A 514 -48.35 9.27 4.79
C LEU A 514 -49.07 9.26 3.46
N LYS A 515 -49.30 8.08 2.90
CA LYS A 515 -50.21 7.92 1.76
C LYS A 515 -51.59 8.42 2.18
N GLU A 516 -52.20 9.30 1.38
CA GLU A 516 -53.59 9.71 1.59
C GLU A 516 -54.49 8.47 1.61
N LEU A 517 -54.95 8.13 2.81
CA LEU A 517 -55.92 7.10 3.03
C LEU A 517 -57.29 7.69 2.69
N SER A 518 -58.16 6.94 2.01
CA SER A 518 -59.55 7.43 1.83
C SER A 518 -60.13 7.78 3.21
N PRO A 519 -61.06 8.75 3.35
CA PRO A 519 -61.65 9.09 4.65
C PRO A 519 -62.24 7.89 5.41
N SER A 520 -62.69 6.87 4.67
CA SER A 520 -63.18 5.59 5.22
C SER A 520 -62.09 4.66 5.80
N ARG A 521 -60.81 4.96 5.54
CA ARG A 521 -59.61 4.22 5.99
C ARG A 521 -58.94 4.89 7.19
N GLU A 522 -59.07 6.20 7.35
CA GLU A 522 -58.43 6.98 8.44
C GLU A 522 -59.02 6.66 9.81
N VAL A 523 -60.34 6.53 9.90
CA VAL A 523 -61.05 6.15 11.13
C VAL A 523 -62.05 5.03 10.83
N ARG A 524 -61.76 3.83 11.33
CA ARG A 524 -62.59 2.63 11.12
C ARG A 524 -63.05 2.02 12.44
N GLY A 525 -64.35 1.75 12.54
CA GLY A 525 -64.88 0.84 13.56
C GLY A 525 -64.87 -0.59 13.03
N ILE A 526 -64.06 -1.46 13.61
CA ILE A 526 -64.01 -2.89 13.22
C ILE A 526 -64.92 -3.68 14.16
N TYR A 527 -66.01 -4.24 13.61
CA TYR A 527 -66.93 -5.06 14.38
C TYR A 527 -66.48 -6.52 14.39
N LEU A 528 -66.09 -7.02 15.56
CA LEU A 528 -65.52 -8.37 15.72
C LEU A 528 -66.54 -9.42 16.18
N GLN A 529 -67.84 -9.10 16.14
CA GLN A 529 -68.90 -10.00 16.60
C GLN A 529 -68.94 -11.27 15.74
N PRO A 530 -68.95 -12.49 16.33
CA PRO A 530 -69.03 -13.74 15.59
C PRO A 530 -70.28 -13.79 14.69
N ASP A 531 -70.19 -14.44 13.53
CA ASP A 531 -71.36 -14.59 12.65
C ASP A 531 -72.45 -15.37 13.38
N PRO A 532 -73.73 -15.02 13.18
CA PRO A 532 -74.81 -15.80 13.75
C PRO A 532 -74.67 -17.25 13.28
N PRO A 533 -74.91 -18.24 14.15
CA PRO A 533 -74.86 -19.63 13.75
C PRO A 533 -75.79 -19.84 12.56
N GLN A 534 -75.27 -20.42 11.48
CA GLN A 534 -76.04 -20.75 10.28
C GLN A 534 -77.32 -21.50 10.71
N PRO A 535 -78.52 -21.06 10.26
CA PRO A 535 -79.76 -21.70 10.66
C PRO A 535 -79.73 -23.18 10.26
N ASN A 536 -80.10 -24.04 11.22
CA ASN A 536 -80.00 -25.49 11.09
C ASN A 536 -81.10 -25.98 10.13
N ASP A 537 -80.81 -25.91 8.84
CA ASP A 537 -81.70 -26.40 7.79
C ASP A 537 -81.71 -27.93 7.90
N ARG A 538 -82.82 -28.49 8.41
CA ARG A 538 -83.02 -29.87 8.91
C ARG A 538 -82.90 -30.97 7.85
N ARG A 539 -81.98 -30.83 6.89
CA ARG A 539 -81.65 -31.82 5.87
C ARG A 539 -80.62 -32.80 6.43
N PHE A 540 -80.82 -34.08 6.16
CA PHE A 540 -79.98 -35.17 6.65
C PHE A 540 -78.51 -35.06 6.18
N GLN A 541 -78.29 -34.42 5.02
CA GLN A 541 -76.95 -34.13 4.48
C GLN A 541 -76.15 -33.17 5.37
N THR A 542 -76.78 -32.18 6.00
CA THR A 542 -76.11 -31.20 6.88
C THR A 542 -75.68 -31.81 8.22
N LEU A 543 -76.23 -32.96 8.61
CA LEU A 543 -75.89 -33.67 9.86
C LEU A 543 -74.70 -34.63 9.69
N LEU A 544 -74.54 -35.22 8.50
CA LEU A 544 -73.45 -36.18 8.20
C LEU A 544 -72.13 -35.50 7.81
N PHE A 545 -72.18 -34.34 7.14
CA PHE A 545 -70.98 -33.61 6.72
C PHE A 545 -70.50 -32.56 7.74
N LYS A 546 -71.12 -32.48 8.93
CA LYS A 546 -70.81 -31.53 10.01
C LYS A 546 -69.56 -31.89 10.82
N ARG A 547 -68.53 -32.48 10.20
CA ARG A 547 -67.28 -32.88 10.88
C ARG A 547 -66.01 -32.18 10.40
N GLY A 548 -66.15 -31.13 9.58
CA GLY A 548 -65.07 -30.20 9.27
C GLY A 548 -65.65 -28.97 8.57
N SER A 549 -65.14 -27.79 8.91
CA SER A 549 -65.47 -26.47 8.33
C SER A 549 -66.87 -25.90 8.60
N ALA A 550 -67.00 -25.26 9.76
CA ALA A 550 -67.54 -23.90 9.87
C ALA A 550 -67.15 -23.36 11.26
N THR A 551 -65.87 -23.40 11.59
CA THR A 551 -65.36 -22.61 12.73
C THR A 551 -65.51 -21.16 12.33
N THR A 552 -66.36 -20.42 13.03
CA THR A 552 -66.43 -18.96 12.93
C THR A 552 -65.00 -18.41 12.89
N PRO A 553 -64.63 -17.58 11.90
CA PRO A 553 -63.28 -17.04 11.80
C PRO A 553 -62.88 -16.47 13.15
N ALA A 554 -61.74 -16.93 13.69
CA ALA A 554 -61.24 -16.45 14.96
C ALA A 554 -61.15 -14.92 14.92
N LEU A 555 -61.37 -14.25 16.05
CA LEU A 555 -61.40 -12.79 16.14
C LEU A 555 -60.18 -12.14 15.46
N ILE A 556 -59.02 -12.78 15.57
CA ILE A 556 -57.78 -12.37 14.92
C ILE A 556 -57.80 -12.48 13.39
N GLN A 557 -58.44 -13.50 12.82
CA GLN A 557 -58.55 -13.67 11.36
C GLN A 557 -59.44 -12.60 10.75
N ARG A 558 -60.49 -12.18 11.48
CA ARG A 558 -61.38 -11.08 11.07
C ARG A 558 -60.68 -9.74 11.14
N LEU A 559 -59.94 -9.53 12.23
CA LEU A 559 -59.13 -8.34 12.41
C LEU A 559 -58.06 -8.24 11.32
N ALA A 560 -57.36 -9.34 11.03
CA ALA A 560 -56.37 -9.43 9.95
C ALA A 560 -56.98 -9.10 8.59
N ALA A 561 -58.12 -9.71 8.25
CA ALA A 561 -58.82 -9.44 6.99
C ALA A 561 -59.28 -7.98 6.86
N GLN A 562 -59.74 -7.35 7.94
CA GLN A 562 -60.17 -5.94 7.90
C GLN A 562 -59.02 -4.93 7.88
N LEU A 563 -57.87 -5.32 8.41
CA LEU A 563 -56.65 -4.53 8.36
C LEU A 563 -55.81 -4.79 7.10
N GLU A 564 -56.26 -5.71 6.21
CA GLU A 564 -55.53 -6.11 5.00
C GLU A 564 -54.11 -6.64 5.36
N VAL A 565 -54.01 -7.43 6.42
CA VAL A 565 -52.76 -8.06 6.89
C VAL A 565 -52.93 -9.58 7.05
N GLU A 566 -51.82 -10.31 7.14
CA GLU A 566 -51.82 -11.75 7.41
C GLU A 566 -51.89 -12.04 8.93
N HIS A 567 -52.16 -13.29 9.29
CA HIS A 567 -52.10 -13.73 10.68
C HIS A 567 -51.40 -15.08 10.83
N LYS A 568 -50.65 -15.24 11.92
CA LYS A 568 -50.05 -16.50 12.34
C LYS A 568 -50.48 -16.80 13.77
N GLY A 569 -51.46 -17.69 13.92
CA GLY A 569 -52.12 -17.91 15.22
C GLY A 569 -52.84 -16.64 15.68
N LEU A 570 -52.44 -16.11 16.85
CA LEU A 570 -52.97 -14.87 17.45
C LEU A 570 -52.17 -13.61 17.09
N THR A 571 -51.16 -13.72 16.23
CA THR A 571 -50.29 -12.60 15.85
C THR A 571 -50.67 -12.08 14.47
N LEU A 572 -50.81 -10.76 14.34
CA LEU A 572 -50.93 -10.08 13.03
C LEU A 572 -49.54 -9.89 12.43
N VAL A 573 -49.41 -10.13 11.13
CA VAL A 573 -48.15 -10.01 10.39
C VAL A 573 -48.45 -9.30 9.07
N GLY A 574 -47.57 -8.39 8.64
CA GLY A 574 -47.69 -7.79 7.30
C GLY A 574 -47.54 -8.83 6.19
N GLU A 575 -48.07 -8.55 5.01
CA GLU A 575 -47.84 -9.38 3.82
C GLU A 575 -46.36 -9.44 3.46
N LYS A 576 -45.95 -10.45 2.68
CA LYS A 576 -44.57 -10.56 2.20
C LYS A 576 -44.15 -9.29 1.44
N GLY A 577 -43.07 -8.64 1.88
CA GLY A 577 -42.58 -7.39 1.29
C GLY A 577 -43.23 -6.12 1.85
N GLN A 578 -44.20 -6.23 2.74
CA GLN A 578 -44.81 -5.11 3.45
C GLN A 578 -44.43 -5.13 4.93
N ARG A 579 -44.12 -3.96 5.48
CA ARG A 579 -43.89 -3.79 6.93
C ARG A 579 -45.04 -2.96 7.50
N VAL A 580 -45.70 -3.49 8.53
CA VAL A 580 -46.85 -2.85 9.19
C VAL A 580 -46.51 -2.60 10.66
N VAL A 581 -46.65 -1.35 11.11
CA VAL A 581 -46.43 -0.95 12.51
C VAL A 581 -47.79 -0.70 13.17
N PHE A 582 -48.04 -1.39 14.28
CA PHE A 582 -49.26 -1.21 15.07
C PHE A 582 -48.98 -0.30 16.26
N GLY A 583 -49.55 0.91 16.24
CA GLY A 583 -49.63 1.77 17.42
C GLY A 583 -50.91 1.45 18.20
N CYS A 584 -50.79 1.01 19.45
CA CYS A 584 -51.94 0.76 20.32
C CYS A 584 -51.98 1.77 21.46
N SER A 585 -53.15 2.35 21.72
CA SER A 585 -53.34 3.18 22.91
C SER A 585 -53.21 2.31 24.16
N ARG A 586 -52.49 2.79 25.18
CA ARG A 586 -52.40 2.13 26.49
C ARG A 586 -53.76 1.89 27.17
N ARG A 587 -54.82 2.54 26.68
CA ARG A 587 -56.20 2.40 27.17
C ARG A 587 -56.96 1.22 26.56
N ILE A 588 -56.46 0.62 25.48
CA ILE A 588 -57.02 -0.61 24.91
C ILE A 588 -56.46 -1.78 25.74
N ARG A 589 -57.32 -2.41 26.55
CA ARG A 589 -57.01 -3.58 27.39
C ARG A 589 -57.75 -4.81 26.89
#